data_AF-A0AAQ3V850-F1
#
_entry.id   AF-A0AAQ3V850-F1
#
_cell.length_a   1.000
_cell.length_b   1.000
_cell.length_c   1.000
_cell.angle_alpha   90.00
_cell.angle_beta   90.00
_cell.angle_gamma   90.00
#
_symmetry.space_group_name_H-M   'P 1'
#
loop_
_entity.id
_entity.type
_entity.pdbx_description
1 polymer ?
#
loop_
_entity_poly.entity_id
_entity_poly.type
_entity_poly.pdbx_seq_one_letter_code
_entity_poly.pdbx_strand_id
1 'polypeptide(L)'
;MINQKKSEEFVAEFISPAYVQHNPLIANGPVALGQFFGQITRERAKARVVVHKIIAVGDYVWAHVNFLNLFNDDPNDTGIAGVDIYKMDADGKAIEHWDTLQLVGDPKNSAPWLAPNVSRANPNGMF
;
A
#
# COMPACT_ATOMS: atom_id res chain seq x y z
N MET A 1 4.44 0.70 10.61
CA MET A 1 5.69 1.42 10.26
C MET A 1 5.44 2.82 9.69
N ILE A 2 4.65 2.96 8.61
CA ILE A 2 4.50 4.22 7.85
C ILE A 2 3.85 5.35 8.68
N ASN A 3 2.68 5.11 9.26
CA ASN A 3 1.96 6.13 10.04
C ASN A 3 2.72 6.60 11.30
N GLN A 4 3.63 5.76 11.80
CA GLN A 4 4.49 6.09 12.94
C GLN A 4 5.79 6.79 12.51
N LYS A 5 6.02 6.97 11.20
CA LYS A 5 7.25 7.56 10.62
C LYS A 5 8.52 6.83 11.04
N LYS A 6 8.41 5.51 11.24
CA LYS A 6 9.48 4.61 11.72
C LYS A 6 9.77 3.51 10.70
N SER A 7 9.66 3.83 9.41
CA SER A 7 9.81 2.84 8.34
C SER A 7 11.19 2.17 8.35
N GLU A 8 12.26 2.94 8.45
CA GLU A 8 13.64 2.42 8.47
C GLU A 8 13.95 1.55 9.71
N GLU A 9 13.33 1.84 10.85
CA GLU A 9 13.46 1.05 12.09
C GLU A 9 12.69 -0.27 11.99
N PHE A 10 11.41 -0.21 11.62
CA PHE A 10 10.52 -1.37 11.68
C PHE A 10 10.75 -2.38 10.55
N VAL A 11 11.37 -1.99 9.43
CA VAL A 11 11.78 -2.99 8.43
C VAL A 11 12.81 -3.97 8.98
N ALA A 12 13.70 -3.54 9.87
CA ALA A 12 14.68 -4.45 10.48
C ALA A 12 14.04 -5.46 11.44
N GLU A 13 12.90 -5.09 12.05
CA GLU A 13 12.16 -5.92 13.00
C GLU A 13 11.29 -6.95 12.28
N PHE A 14 10.48 -6.50 11.31
CA PHE A 14 9.40 -7.31 10.72
C PHE A 14 9.70 -7.90 9.35
N ILE A 15 10.80 -7.51 8.70
CA ILE A 15 11.14 -7.96 7.34
C ILE A 15 12.46 -8.72 7.38
N SER A 16 12.50 -9.86 6.71
CA SER A 16 13.71 -10.68 6.62
C SER A 16 14.80 -10.00 5.77
N PRO A 17 16.09 -10.16 6.11
CA PRO A 17 17.19 -9.74 5.23
C PRO A 17 17.14 -10.37 3.84
N ALA A 18 16.53 -11.56 3.71
CA ALA A 18 16.36 -12.28 2.45
C ALA A 18 15.08 -11.90 1.69
N TYR A 19 14.39 -10.83 2.10
CA TYR A 19 13.12 -10.41 1.53
C TYR A 19 13.18 -10.15 0.02
N VAL A 20 12.22 -10.74 -0.71
CA VAL A 20 12.03 -10.54 -2.15
C VAL A 20 10.82 -9.65 -2.40
N GLN A 21 11.05 -8.52 -3.08
CA GLN A 21 10.08 -7.53 -3.49
C GLN A 21 9.71 -7.73 -4.96
N HIS A 22 8.43 -7.96 -5.23
CA HIS A 22 7.92 -8.05 -6.60
C HIS A 22 7.30 -6.74 -7.12
N ASN A 23 7.02 -5.77 -6.25
CA ASN A 23 6.56 -4.44 -6.66
C ASN A 23 7.65 -3.73 -7.49
N PRO A 24 7.41 -3.42 -8.77
CA PRO A 24 8.43 -2.78 -9.63
C PRO A 24 8.71 -1.31 -9.27
N LEU A 25 7.92 -0.69 -8.40
CA LEU A 25 8.11 0.69 -7.96
C LEU A 25 9.19 0.83 -6.88
N ILE A 26 9.56 -0.26 -6.21
CA ILE A 26 10.47 -0.25 -5.05
C ILE A 26 11.60 -1.23 -5.30
N ALA A 27 12.84 -0.78 -5.12
CA ALA A 27 14.00 -1.67 -5.22
C ALA A 27 13.93 -2.80 -4.18
N ASN A 28 14.56 -3.93 -4.51
CA ASN A 28 14.50 -5.12 -3.66
C ASN A 28 15.18 -4.93 -2.29
N GLY A 29 14.70 -5.68 -1.29
CA GLY A 29 15.28 -5.77 0.05
C GLY A 29 14.70 -4.78 1.09
N PRO A 30 14.84 -5.09 2.38
CA PRO A 30 14.20 -4.34 3.47
C PRO A 30 14.72 -2.91 3.62
N VAL A 31 16.00 -2.67 3.34
CA VAL A 31 16.61 -1.34 3.44
C VAL A 31 15.98 -0.38 2.42
N ALA A 32 15.85 -0.81 1.17
CA ALA A 32 15.23 -0.01 0.12
C ALA A 32 13.76 0.30 0.45
N LEU A 33 13.02 -0.69 0.94
CA LEU A 33 11.63 -0.52 1.39
C LEU A 33 11.51 0.51 2.53
N GLY A 34 12.38 0.41 3.54
CA GLY A 34 12.40 1.34 4.68
C GLY A 34 12.71 2.77 4.25
N GLN A 35 13.73 2.94 3.41
CA GLN A 35 14.14 4.24 2.87
C GLN A 35 13.04 4.87 2.00
N PHE A 36 12.39 4.09 1.15
CA PHE A 36 11.30 4.55 0.28
C PHE A 36 10.18 5.21 1.09
N PHE A 37 9.62 4.49 2.07
CA PHE A 37 8.56 5.05 2.90
C PHE A 37 9.05 6.08 3.92
N GLY A 38 10.31 5.98 4.37
CA GLY A 38 10.95 6.98 5.22
C GLY A 38 11.04 8.34 4.51
N GLN A 39 11.46 8.34 3.24
CA GLN A 39 11.51 9.54 2.42
C GLN A 39 10.11 10.14 2.21
N ILE A 40 9.13 9.33 1.82
CA ILE A 40 7.75 9.81 1.60
C ILE A 40 7.20 10.49 2.85
N THR A 41 7.34 9.88 4.02
CA THR A 41 6.77 10.43 5.28
C THR A 41 7.52 11.65 5.82
N ARG A 42 8.77 11.86 5.40
CA ARG A 42 9.54 13.11 5.63
C ARG A 42 9.07 14.23 4.72
N GLU A 43 8.85 13.95 3.44
CA GLU A 43 8.46 14.95 2.44
C GLU A 43 6.98 15.33 2.53
N ARG A 44 6.11 14.36 2.83
CA ARG A 44 4.65 14.52 2.76
C ARG A 44 4.04 14.28 4.13
N ALA A 45 3.79 15.37 4.85
CA ALA A 45 3.32 15.31 6.24
C ALA A 45 1.96 14.61 6.41
N LYS A 46 1.13 14.59 5.34
CA LYS A 46 -0.19 13.96 5.32
C LYS A 46 -0.19 12.51 4.85
N ALA A 47 0.95 12.01 4.35
CA ALA A 47 1.11 10.63 3.89
C ALA A 47 0.73 9.65 5.00
N ARG A 48 -0.21 8.76 4.70
CA ARG A 48 -0.68 7.75 5.65
C ARG A 48 -1.26 6.53 4.94
N VAL A 49 -1.34 5.43 5.68
CA VAL A 49 -1.94 4.17 5.24
C VAL A 49 -3.12 3.85 6.14
N VAL A 50 -4.24 3.48 5.54
CA VAL A 50 -5.40 2.92 6.24
C VAL A 50 -5.46 1.44 5.93
N VAL A 51 -5.38 0.59 6.96
CA VAL A 51 -5.57 -0.85 6.81
C VAL A 51 -7.05 -1.14 7.02
N HIS A 52 -7.71 -1.64 5.99
CA HIS A 52 -9.14 -1.97 6.05
C HIS A 52 -9.37 -3.40 6.53
N LYS A 53 -8.54 -4.34 6.11
CA LYS A 53 -8.67 -5.74 6.46
C LYS A 53 -7.34 -6.47 6.38
N ILE A 54 -7.14 -7.42 7.29
CA ILE A 54 -6.05 -8.37 7.25
C ILE A 54 -6.65 -9.78 7.20
N ILE A 55 -6.09 -10.64 6.36
CA ILE A 55 -6.46 -12.05 6.24
C ILE A 55 -5.16 -12.85 6.30
N ALA A 56 -5.10 -13.87 7.15
CA ALA A 56 -3.94 -14.76 7.25
C ALA A 56 -4.37 -16.21 6.99
N VAL A 57 -3.65 -16.90 6.10
CA VAL A 57 -3.90 -18.30 5.73
C VAL A 57 -2.58 -19.02 5.51
N GLY A 58 -2.27 -20.00 6.37
CA GLY A 58 -0.95 -20.63 6.38
C GLY A 58 0.15 -19.59 6.57
N ASP A 59 1.18 -19.64 5.74
CA ASP A 59 2.32 -18.72 5.80
C ASP A 59 2.06 -17.39 5.07
N TYR A 60 0.84 -17.12 4.61
CA TYR A 60 0.52 -15.93 3.84
C TYR A 60 -0.39 -14.96 4.60
N VAL A 61 -0.11 -13.67 4.42
CA VAL A 61 -0.89 -12.55 4.96
C VAL A 61 -1.28 -11.61 3.82
N TRP A 62 -2.57 -11.32 3.70
CA TRP A 62 -3.11 -10.31 2.80
C TRP A 62 -3.54 -9.08 3.60
N ALA A 63 -3.15 -7.90 3.15
CA ALA A 63 -3.62 -6.64 3.69
C ALA A 63 -4.36 -5.87 2.59
N HIS A 64 -5.64 -5.56 2.84
CA HIS A 64 -6.37 -4.59 2.05
C HIS A 64 -6.12 -3.20 2.64
N VAL A 65 -5.44 -2.35 1.88
CA VAL A 65 -4.92 -1.07 2.35
C VAL A 65 -5.33 0.06 1.42
N ASN A 66 -5.45 1.27 1.96
CA ASN A 66 -5.54 2.50 1.18
C ASN A 66 -4.34 3.40 1.53
N PHE A 67 -3.54 3.71 0.52
CA PHE A 67 -2.40 4.61 0.60
C PHE A 67 -2.81 6.03 0.21
N LEU A 68 -2.78 6.94 1.17
CA LEU A 68 -3.21 8.34 1.00
C LEU A 68 -2.01 9.26 0.99
N ASN A 69 -1.98 10.21 0.05
CA ASN A 69 -0.97 11.27 -0.06
C ASN A 69 0.47 10.75 -0.15
N LEU A 70 0.70 9.54 -0.67
CA LEU A 70 2.05 9.02 -0.86
C LEU A 70 2.80 9.72 -2.01
N PHE A 71 2.06 10.13 -3.04
CA PHE A 71 2.63 10.69 -4.27
C PHE A 71 2.13 12.10 -4.61
N ASN A 72 1.31 12.70 -3.74
CA ASN A 72 0.74 14.05 -3.90
C ASN A 72 0.39 14.66 -2.51
N ASP A 73 0.10 15.96 -2.47
CA ASP A 73 -0.31 16.69 -1.26
C ASP A 73 -1.80 17.12 -1.27
N ASP A 74 -2.62 16.55 -2.15
CA ASP A 74 -4.02 16.92 -2.30
C ASP A 74 -4.80 16.56 -1.01
N PRO A 75 -5.40 17.53 -0.30
CA PRO A 75 -6.22 17.22 0.88
C PRO A 75 -7.42 16.31 0.58
N ASN A 76 -7.83 16.19 -0.69
CA ASN A 76 -8.93 15.37 -1.15
C ASN A 76 -8.48 14.09 -1.87
N ASP A 77 -7.20 13.69 -1.73
CA ASP A 77 -6.70 12.45 -2.32
C ASP A 77 -7.55 11.26 -1.89
N THR A 78 -8.15 10.57 -2.86
CA THR A 78 -8.91 9.33 -2.62
C THR A 78 -7.99 8.15 -2.33
N GLY A 79 -6.72 8.27 -2.72
CA GLY A 79 -5.65 7.33 -2.46
C GLY A 79 -5.51 6.22 -3.49
N ILE A 80 -4.63 5.28 -3.17
CA ILE A 80 -4.37 4.07 -3.95
C ILE A 80 -4.81 2.88 -3.09
N ALA A 81 -5.80 2.14 -3.58
CA ALA A 81 -6.16 0.85 -3.01
C ALA A 81 -5.07 -0.17 -3.35
N GLY A 82 -4.60 -0.86 -2.33
CA GLY A 82 -3.63 -1.94 -2.44
C GLY A 82 -4.17 -3.24 -1.86
N VAL A 83 -3.82 -4.34 -2.50
CA VAL A 83 -3.80 -5.66 -1.86
C VAL A 83 -2.35 -6.07 -1.76
N ASP A 84 -1.76 -5.89 -0.58
CA ASP A 84 -0.43 -6.39 -0.27
C ASP A 84 -0.54 -7.86 0.13
N ILE A 85 0.36 -8.69 -0.38
CA ILE A 85 0.45 -10.11 -0.11
C ILE A 85 1.86 -10.37 0.42
N TYR A 86 1.96 -10.86 1.64
CA TYR A 86 3.23 -11.23 2.25
C TYR A 86 3.28 -12.74 2.47
N LYS A 87 4.42 -13.34 2.13
CA LYS A 87 4.81 -14.65 2.68
C LYS A 87 5.64 -14.42 3.93
N MET A 88 5.33 -15.16 4.99
CA MET A 88 5.95 -15.05 6.31
C MET A 88 6.84 -16.26 6.58
N ASP A 89 7.89 -16.07 7.36
CA ASP A 89 8.65 -17.19 7.96
C ASP A 89 8.08 -17.59 9.33
N ALA A 90 8.67 -18.64 9.91
CA ALA A 90 8.27 -19.18 11.21
C ALA A 90 8.47 -18.21 12.38
N ASP A 91 9.34 -17.20 12.22
CA ASP A 91 9.57 -16.15 13.23
C ASP A 91 8.61 -14.97 13.06
N GLY A 92 7.69 -15.05 12.08
CA GLY A 92 6.70 -14.02 11.79
C GLY A 92 7.25 -12.84 10.99
N LYS A 93 8.39 -12.98 10.31
CA LYS A 93 8.94 -11.94 9.43
C LYS A 93 8.50 -12.15 7.99
N ALA A 94 8.27 -11.05 7.27
CA ALA A 94 7.98 -11.13 5.84
C ALA A 94 9.26 -11.49 5.06
N ILE A 95 9.17 -12.52 4.22
CA ILE A 95 10.26 -13.00 3.36
C ILE A 95 10.00 -12.76 1.87
N GLU A 96 8.78 -12.47 1.48
CA GLU A 96 8.42 -12.20 0.08
C GLU A 96 7.15 -11.35 0.03
N HIS A 97 7.05 -10.49 -0.98
CA HIS A 97 5.92 -9.58 -1.13
C HIS A 97 5.52 -9.33 -2.58
N TRP A 98 4.21 -9.30 -2.78
CA TRP A 98 3.55 -8.86 -4.00
C TRP A 98 2.47 -7.87 -3.65
N ASP A 99 2.16 -6.99 -4.58
CA ASP A 99 1.00 -6.13 -4.47
C ASP A 99 0.32 -5.92 -5.82
N THR A 100 -0.95 -5.52 -5.73
CA THR A 100 -1.68 -4.93 -6.85
C THR A 100 -2.22 -3.59 -6.38
N LEU A 101 -2.00 -2.56 -7.19
CA LEU A 101 -2.35 -1.19 -6.87
C LEU A 101 -3.37 -0.66 -7.87
N GLN A 102 -4.38 0.02 -7.35
CA GLN A 102 -5.40 0.68 -8.15
C GLN A 102 -5.71 2.05 -7.54
N LEU A 103 -5.78 3.09 -8.36
CA LEU A 103 -6.31 4.38 -7.91
C LEU A 103 -7.74 4.19 -7.40
N VAL A 104 -8.03 4.72 -6.22
CA VAL A 104 -9.40 4.74 -5.70
C VAL A 104 -10.22 5.64 -6.61
N GLY A 105 -11.29 5.04 -7.15
CA GLY A 105 -12.20 5.69 -8.08
C GLY A 105 -12.78 6.97 -7.51
N ASP A 106 -12.94 7.96 -8.36
CA ASP A 106 -13.74 9.16 -8.14
C ASP A 106 -14.50 9.47 -9.45
N PRO A 107 -15.47 10.41 -9.44
CA PRO A 107 -16.22 10.72 -10.65
C PRO A 107 -15.35 11.27 -11.78
N LYS A 108 -14.10 11.67 -11.55
CA LYS A 108 -13.17 12.22 -12.55
C LYS A 108 -12.24 11.15 -13.15
N ASN A 109 -11.90 10.10 -12.40
CA ASN A 109 -10.91 9.08 -12.78
C ASN A 109 -11.50 7.67 -12.99
N SER A 110 -12.78 7.45 -12.68
CA SER A 110 -13.45 6.16 -12.87
C SER A 110 -13.50 5.79 -14.36
N ALA A 111 -12.59 4.90 -14.79
CA ALA A 111 -12.27 4.47 -16.17
C ALA A 111 -13.37 4.66 -17.23
N PRO A 112 -13.57 5.90 -17.73
CA PRO A 112 -14.76 6.22 -18.53
C PRO A 112 -14.63 5.69 -19.96
N TRP A 113 -13.42 5.35 -20.38
CA TRP A 113 -13.12 4.77 -21.68
C TRP A 113 -13.48 3.28 -21.77
N LEU A 114 -13.47 2.56 -20.63
CA LEU A 114 -13.84 1.15 -20.56
C LEU A 114 -15.35 0.95 -20.39
N ALA A 115 -16.00 1.85 -19.63
CA ALA A 115 -17.41 1.77 -19.30
C ALA A 115 -18.10 3.16 -19.29
N PRO A 116 -18.25 3.81 -20.47
CA PRO A 116 -18.71 5.20 -20.55
C PRO A 116 -20.12 5.45 -20.03
N ASN A 117 -20.96 4.41 -20.02
CA ASN A 117 -22.39 4.51 -19.67
C ASN A 117 -22.72 3.99 -18.26
N VAL A 118 -21.73 3.65 -17.45
CA VAL A 118 -21.96 3.19 -16.07
C VAL A 118 -22.06 4.40 -15.15
N SER A 119 -23.14 4.47 -14.37
CA SER A 119 -23.30 5.48 -13.31
C SER A 119 -22.14 5.36 -12.34
N ARG A 120 -21.38 6.45 -12.19
CA ARG A 120 -20.12 6.45 -11.45
C ARG A 120 -20.34 6.41 -9.94
N ALA A 121 -21.46 6.98 -9.45
CA ALA A 121 -21.86 6.85 -8.06
C ALA A 121 -22.78 5.64 -7.89
N ASN A 122 -22.42 4.72 -6.99
CA ASN A 122 -23.38 3.78 -6.45
C ASN A 122 -24.18 4.41 -5.28
N PRO A 123 -25.33 3.85 -4.88
CA PRO A 123 -26.18 4.41 -3.82
C PRO A 123 -25.49 4.55 -2.45
N ASN A 124 -24.35 3.88 -2.25
CA ASN A 124 -23.57 3.93 -1.02
C ASN A 124 -22.49 5.04 -1.05
N GLY A 125 -22.48 5.88 -2.09
CA GLY A 125 -21.48 6.94 -2.24
C GLY A 125 -20.08 6.44 -2.53
N MET A 126 -19.93 5.15 -2.89
CA MET A 126 -18.65 4.63 -3.38
C MET A 126 -18.61 4.69 -4.90
N PHE A 127 -17.44 5.10 -5.39
CA PHE A 127 -16.94 4.94 -6.74
C PHE A 127 -16.04 3.71 -6.79
#